data_AF-A0A2J0KXP6-F1
#
_entry.id   AF-A0A2J0KXP6-F1
#
_cell.length_a   1.000
_cell.length_b   1.000
_cell.length_c   1.000
_cell.angle_alpha   90.00
_cell.angle_beta   90.00
_cell.angle_gamma   90.00
#
_symmetry.space_group_name_H-M   'P 1'
#
loop_
_entity.id
_entity.type
_entity.pdbx_description
1 polymer ?
#
loop_
_entity_poly.entity_id
_entity_poly.type
_entity_poly.pdbx_seq_one_letter_code
_entity_poly.pdbx_strand_id
1 'polypeptide(L)'
;MQLTGNFIEMVQAGLRWNWWFLGGYSNIDGFNLGWTGFKDILNYYAYSISPFLSIIFLFYLFVLAKKIYFTEKFSSLEKIALAVLSIGLIFSEFLPRIDFKTLPDRFWPMTSMALITLAPFVLVKFKFFEKKSFQIVVAILIFIGIGGSIYIAKAKAGYISQREYKTSQWIKENTPENSLFITQGGNGPILNYFAKRENFSPSPSFFLPKNTLTENKNITQSEKFLSNINKLLNTSLTNPTDANLSALNSNLKAYYQEIKKEKLVKNIDDSEFALPKNENIYILYSFDKFNNYYANRKWWRDINFYSADLSKFNDTTEYELVYNDNNIIYIWKKK
;
A
#
# COMPACT_ATOMS: atom_id res chain seq x y z
N MET A 1 4.81 22.09 8.23
CA MET A 1 5.82 21.93 9.31
C MET A 1 6.24 20.48 9.56
N GLN A 2 5.41 19.46 9.31
CA GLN A 2 5.81 18.03 9.42
C GLN A 2 6.76 17.56 8.30
N LEU A 3 6.60 18.04 7.06
CA LEU A 3 7.44 17.64 5.92
C LEU A 3 8.93 17.97 6.10
N THR A 4 9.25 19.07 6.79
CA THR A 4 10.62 19.50 7.06
C THR A 4 11.30 18.65 8.14
N GLY A 5 10.54 18.13 9.11
CA GLY A 5 11.06 17.23 10.14
C GLY A 5 11.52 15.89 9.57
N ASN A 6 10.69 15.28 8.73
CA ASN A 6 11.00 13.99 8.10
C ASN A 6 12.20 14.08 7.13
N PHE A 7 12.38 15.23 6.46
CA PHE A 7 13.53 15.43 5.56
C PHE A 7 14.85 15.48 6.32
N ILE A 8 14.90 16.18 7.45
CA ILE A 8 16.11 16.29 8.29
C ILE A 8 16.46 14.93 8.91
N GLU A 9 15.48 14.18 9.40
CA GLU A 9 15.68 12.82 9.93
C GLU A 9 16.16 11.85 8.84
N MET A 10 15.66 11.95 7.60
CA MET A 10 16.14 11.16 6.45
C MET A 10 17.61 11.45 6.11
N VAL A 11 18.00 12.73 6.08
CA VAL A 11 19.39 13.12 5.80
C VAL A 11 20.32 12.61 6.91
N GLN A 12 19.86 12.63 8.16
CA GLN A 12 20.62 12.14 9.31
C GLN A 12 20.74 10.60 9.36
N ALA A 13 19.75 9.86 8.85
CA ALA A 13 19.75 8.40 8.82
C ALA A 13 20.60 7.78 7.68
N GLY A 14 21.13 8.62 6.79
CA GLY A 14 21.88 8.21 5.60
C GLY A 14 20.98 7.76 4.45
N LEU A 15 21.34 8.11 3.21
CA LEU A 15 20.62 7.68 2.01
C LEU A 15 20.72 6.15 1.85
N ARG A 16 19.62 5.45 2.08
CA ARG A 16 19.52 4.00 1.87
C ARG A 16 18.99 3.73 0.49
N TRP A 17 19.84 3.29 -0.43
CA TRP A 17 19.43 2.92 -1.78
C TRP A 17 18.84 1.49 -1.80
N ASN A 18 17.57 1.37 -2.16
CA ASN A 18 16.88 0.10 -2.32
C ASN A 18 16.63 -0.20 -3.80
N TRP A 19 17.44 -1.08 -4.39
CA TRP A 19 17.28 -1.51 -5.79
C TRP A 19 15.88 -2.07 -6.11
N TRP A 20 15.26 -2.71 -5.11
CA TRP A 20 13.98 -3.41 -5.25
C TRP A 20 12.89 -2.77 -4.38
N PHE A 21 12.78 -1.44 -4.43
CA PHE A 21 11.87 -0.68 -3.59
C PHE A 21 10.42 -1.17 -3.69
N LEU A 22 9.99 -1.64 -4.88
CA LEU A 22 8.64 -2.16 -5.09
C LEU A 22 8.30 -3.32 -4.14
N GLY A 23 9.26 -4.19 -3.77
CA GLY A 23 8.97 -5.34 -2.90
C GLY A 23 8.70 -4.98 -1.44
N GLY A 24 9.18 -3.83 -0.97
CA GLY A 24 9.14 -3.43 0.44
C GLY A 24 8.67 -2.01 0.68
N TYR A 25 8.03 -1.39 -0.32
CA TYR A 25 7.60 0.00 -0.25
C TYR A 25 6.52 0.19 0.82
N SER A 26 6.77 1.07 1.79
CA SER A 26 5.74 1.53 2.73
C SER A 26 5.38 2.98 2.49
N ASN A 27 4.12 3.36 2.72
CA ASN A 27 3.69 4.75 2.65
C ASN A 27 4.05 5.52 3.94
N ILE A 28 3.68 6.81 4.00
CA ILE A 28 3.95 7.67 5.17
C ILE A 28 3.26 7.18 6.45
N ASP A 29 2.18 6.42 6.32
CA ASP A 29 1.43 5.82 7.42
C ASP A 29 1.99 4.44 7.84
N GLY A 30 3.08 3.99 7.22
CA GLY A 30 3.72 2.70 7.52
C GLY A 30 3.08 1.48 6.85
N PHE A 31 2.01 1.65 6.05
CA PHE A 31 1.42 0.53 5.31
C PHE A 31 2.34 0.09 4.18
N ASN A 32 2.67 -1.20 4.17
CA ASN A 32 3.44 -1.81 3.07
C ASN A 32 2.57 -1.90 1.81
N LEU A 33 2.74 -0.98 0.88
CA LEU A 33 2.07 -0.97 -0.43
C LEU A 33 2.89 -1.66 -1.52
N GLY A 34 3.95 -2.38 -1.13
CA GLY A 34 4.86 -3.05 -2.03
C GLY A 34 4.18 -4.13 -2.89
N TRP A 35 4.66 -4.24 -4.13
CA TRP A 35 4.37 -5.29 -5.10
C TRP A 35 5.35 -6.43 -4.87
N THR A 36 4.87 -7.51 -4.27
CA THR A 36 5.72 -8.60 -3.80
C THR A 36 5.82 -9.72 -4.83
N GLY A 37 7.05 -10.07 -5.21
CA GLY A 37 7.33 -11.12 -6.19
C GLY A 37 7.33 -10.63 -7.65
N PHE A 38 7.96 -11.43 -8.50
CA PHE A 38 8.24 -11.07 -9.90
C PHE A 38 6.98 -10.76 -10.72
N LYS A 39 5.91 -11.55 -10.54
CA LYS A 39 4.62 -11.36 -11.23
C LYS A 39 3.97 -10.02 -10.88
N ASP A 40 4.00 -9.62 -9.62
CA ASP A 40 3.42 -8.34 -9.19
C ASP A 40 4.25 -7.15 -9.68
N ILE A 41 5.57 -7.28 -9.70
CA ILE A 41 6.45 -6.25 -10.30
C ILE A 41 6.18 -6.11 -11.80
N LEU A 42 6.04 -7.22 -12.52
CA LEU A 42 5.64 -7.20 -13.93
C LEU A 42 4.28 -6.55 -14.12
N ASN A 43 3.30 -6.87 -13.28
CA ASN A 43 1.97 -6.27 -13.30
C ASN A 43 2.02 -4.76 -13.05
N TYR A 44 2.84 -4.31 -12.10
CA TYR A 44 3.09 -2.88 -11.84
C TYR A 44 3.59 -2.18 -13.09
N TYR A 45 4.61 -2.73 -13.75
CA TYR A 45 5.19 -2.11 -14.94
C TYR A 45 4.33 -2.24 -16.20
N ALA A 46 3.67 -3.36 -16.42
CA ALA A 46 2.72 -3.52 -17.52
C ALA A 46 1.56 -2.51 -17.41
N TYR A 47 1.11 -2.22 -16.20
CA TYR A 47 0.04 -1.26 -15.94
C TYR A 47 0.49 0.19 -15.95
N SER A 48 1.52 0.51 -15.17
CA SER A 48 1.94 1.89 -14.94
C SER A 48 2.92 2.38 -16.00
N ILE A 49 3.80 1.51 -16.50
CA ILE A 49 4.89 1.91 -17.38
C ILE A 49 4.54 1.77 -18.87
N SER A 50 3.54 1.01 -19.30
CA SER A 50 3.31 0.80 -20.75
C SER A 50 3.10 2.09 -21.59
N PRO A 51 2.30 3.07 -21.14
CA PRO A 51 2.21 4.37 -21.83
C PRO A 51 3.55 5.12 -21.79
N PHE A 52 4.28 4.98 -20.69
CA PHE A 52 5.56 5.63 -20.46
C PHE A 52 6.72 5.00 -21.25
N LEU A 53 6.73 3.68 -21.49
CA LEU A 53 7.72 2.97 -22.33
C LEU A 53 7.60 3.38 -23.78
N SER A 54 6.38 3.60 -24.26
CA SER A 54 6.15 4.19 -25.57
C SER A 54 6.90 5.51 -25.66
N ILE A 55 6.76 6.37 -24.64
CA ILE A 55 7.35 7.70 -24.63
C ILE A 55 8.86 7.69 -24.39
N ILE A 56 9.39 6.82 -23.53
CA ILE A 56 10.83 6.62 -23.38
C ILE A 56 11.45 6.08 -24.66
N PHE A 57 10.80 5.13 -25.33
CA PHE A 57 11.28 4.59 -26.60
C PHE A 57 11.28 5.68 -27.68
N LEU A 58 10.22 6.48 -27.75
CA LEU A 58 10.12 7.67 -28.60
C LEU A 58 11.27 8.65 -28.32
N PHE A 59 11.59 8.88 -27.04
CA PHE A 59 12.61 9.80 -26.61
C PHE A 59 14.04 9.26 -26.81
N TYR A 60 14.25 7.96 -26.60
CA TYR A 60 15.50 7.25 -26.88
C TYR A 60 15.83 7.29 -28.38
N LEU A 61 14.83 7.01 -29.22
CA LEU A 61 14.95 7.16 -30.68
C LEU A 61 15.23 8.61 -31.06
N PHE A 62 14.66 9.59 -30.37
CA PHE A 62 14.93 11.02 -30.58
C PHE A 62 16.38 11.40 -30.22
N VAL A 63 16.91 10.95 -29.07
CA VAL A 63 18.31 11.20 -28.67
C VAL A 63 19.29 10.54 -29.63
N LEU A 64 19.01 9.29 -30.03
CA LEU A 64 19.83 8.59 -31.03
C LEU A 64 19.78 9.26 -32.39
N ALA A 65 18.59 9.65 -32.87
CA ALA A 65 18.43 10.33 -34.14
C ALA A 65 19.16 11.67 -34.15
N LYS A 66 19.12 12.42 -33.05
CA LYS A 66 19.85 13.69 -32.93
C LYS A 66 21.36 13.48 -32.92
N LYS A 67 21.87 12.48 -32.19
CA LYS A 67 23.29 12.12 -32.15
C LYS A 67 23.83 11.70 -33.53
N ILE A 68 22.99 11.08 -34.36
CA ILE A 68 23.36 10.58 -35.69
C ILE A 68 23.18 11.65 -36.78
N TYR A 69 22.17 12.54 -36.68
CA TYR A 69 21.77 13.41 -37.80
C TYR A 69 21.91 14.92 -37.59
N PHE A 70 21.99 15.47 -36.36
CA PHE A 70 21.97 16.94 -36.16
C PHE A 70 22.74 17.46 -34.92
N THR A 71 23.61 18.45 -35.12
CA THR A 71 24.34 19.21 -34.08
C THR A 71 23.52 20.31 -33.39
N GLU A 72 22.22 20.41 -33.66
CA GLU A 72 21.38 21.53 -33.22
C GLU A 72 21.09 21.54 -31.71
N LYS A 73 20.93 22.75 -31.13
CA LYS A 73 20.51 22.92 -29.73
C LYS A 73 19.07 22.43 -29.52
N PHE A 74 18.74 21.99 -28.30
CA PHE A 74 17.36 21.61 -27.97
C PHE A 74 16.41 22.80 -28.04
N SER A 75 15.24 22.60 -28.64
CA SER A 75 14.14 23.59 -28.63
C SER A 75 13.54 23.73 -27.24
N SER A 76 12.80 24.81 -26.98
CA SER A 76 12.14 25.01 -25.69
C SER A 76 11.14 23.89 -25.36
N LEU A 77 10.38 23.40 -26.35
CA LEU A 77 9.45 22.28 -26.16
C LEU A 77 10.19 20.97 -25.81
N GLU A 78 11.32 20.70 -26.46
CA GLU A 78 12.16 19.53 -26.16
C GLU A 78 12.72 19.58 -24.73
N LYS A 79 13.12 20.77 -24.26
CA LYS A 79 13.56 21.00 -22.87
C LYS A 79 12.43 20.78 -21.87
N ILE A 80 11.21 21.23 -22.18
CA ILE A 80 10.04 21.00 -21.33
C ILE A 80 9.74 19.50 -21.24
N ALA A 81 9.74 18.78 -22.36
CA ALA A 81 9.54 17.33 -22.37
C ALA A 81 10.59 16.59 -21.52
N LEU A 82 11.87 16.98 -21.63
CA LEU A 82 12.96 16.46 -20.79
C LEU A 82 12.74 16.73 -19.31
N ALA A 83 12.30 17.94 -18.95
CA ALA A 83 12.03 18.30 -17.56
C ALA A 83 10.87 17.46 -16.99
N VAL A 84 9.78 17.32 -17.74
CA VAL A 84 8.62 16.49 -17.35
C VAL A 84 9.03 15.03 -17.16
N LEU A 85 9.80 14.47 -18.09
CA LEU A 85 10.33 13.11 -17.99
C LEU A 85 11.23 12.94 -16.76
N SER A 86 12.14 13.89 -16.52
CA SER A 86 13.07 13.86 -15.40
C SER A 86 12.33 13.92 -14.07
N ILE A 87 11.36 14.83 -13.94
CA ILE A 87 10.50 14.93 -12.75
C ILE A 87 9.74 13.63 -12.55
N GLY A 88 9.13 13.09 -13.61
CA GLY A 88 8.43 11.81 -13.56
C GLY A 88 9.30 10.69 -12.97
N LEU A 89 10.48 10.47 -13.55
CA LEU A 89 11.45 9.47 -13.10
C LEU A 89 11.96 9.71 -11.68
N ILE A 90 12.19 10.96 -11.30
CA ILE A 90 12.62 11.29 -9.94
C ILE A 90 11.56 10.81 -8.94
N PHE A 91 10.29 11.11 -9.19
CA PHE A 91 9.22 10.79 -8.24
C PHE A 91 8.74 9.34 -8.30
N SER A 92 8.77 8.70 -9.47
CA SER A 92 8.33 7.31 -9.65
C SER A 92 9.41 6.27 -9.32
N GLU A 93 10.69 6.63 -9.50
CA GLU A 93 11.78 5.67 -9.50
C GLU A 93 12.93 6.08 -8.57
N PHE A 94 13.39 7.34 -8.55
CA PHE A 94 14.54 7.73 -7.72
C PHE A 94 14.18 7.90 -6.24
N LEU A 95 13.17 8.71 -5.94
CA LEU A 95 12.75 9.04 -4.57
C LEU A 95 12.31 7.80 -3.76
N PRO A 96 11.50 6.88 -4.30
CA PRO A 96 11.17 5.64 -3.59
C PRO A 96 12.40 4.79 -3.23
N ARG A 97 13.46 4.81 -4.06
CA ARG A 97 14.68 4.04 -3.81
C ARG A 97 15.50 4.59 -2.67
N ILE A 98 15.39 5.87 -2.33
CA ILE A 98 16.04 6.48 -1.16
C ILE A 98 15.11 6.48 0.07
N ASP A 99 14.08 5.63 0.07
CA ASP A 99 13.05 5.51 1.10
C ASP A 99 12.19 6.77 1.32
N PHE A 100 12.15 7.67 0.32
CA PHE A 100 11.24 8.80 0.34
C PHE A 100 9.82 8.31 0.02
N LYS A 101 8.88 8.63 0.90
CA LYS A 101 7.49 8.14 0.87
C LYS A 101 6.64 8.85 -0.19
N THR A 102 6.90 8.62 -1.49
CA THR A 102 6.06 9.13 -2.61
C THR A 102 4.96 8.14 -3.00
N LEU A 103 4.05 8.48 -3.91
CA LEU A 103 3.13 7.50 -4.51
C LEU A 103 3.57 7.24 -5.96
N PRO A 104 4.59 6.39 -6.17
CA PRO A 104 5.25 6.26 -7.48
C PRO A 104 4.30 5.76 -8.57
N ASP A 105 3.30 4.97 -8.19
CA ASP A 105 2.20 4.50 -9.04
C ASP A 105 1.37 5.65 -9.64
N ARG A 106 1.26 6.79 -8.94
CA ARG A 106 0.50 7.98 -9.43
C ARG A 106 1.31 8.86 -10.37
N PHE A 107 2.63 8.88 -10.26
CA PHE A 107 3.47 9.72 -11.11
C PHE A 107 3.55 9.20 -12.55
N TRP A 108 3.49 7.89 -12.74
CA TRP A 108 3.48 7.30 -14.08
C TRP A 108 2.36 7.81 -15.01
N PRO A 109 1.07 7.77 -14.63
CA PRO A 109 0.00 8.31 -15.47
C PRO A 109 0.10 9.82 -15.62
N MET A 110 0.50 10.57 -14.59
CA MET A 110 0.67 12.02 -14.67
C MET A 110 1.74 12.42 -15.70
N THR A 111 2.91 11.77 -15.66
CA THR A 111 3.98 12.00 -16.64
C THR A 111 3.54 11.60 -18.03
N SER A 112 2.79 10.49 -18.17
CA SER A 112 2.25 10.05 -19.45
C SER A 112 1.26 11.06 -20.05
N MET A 113 0.35 11.62 -19.24
CA MET A 113 -0.61 12.65 -19.66
C MET A 113 0.07 13.96 -20.06
N ALA A 114 1.17 14.33 -19.40
CA ALA A 114 1.93 15.52 -19.80
C ALA A 114 2.66 15.28 -21.13
N LEU A 115 3.27 14.10 -21.30
CA LEU A 115 4.08 13.78 -22.47
C LEU A 115 3.24 13.44 -23.71
N ILE A 116 2.03 12.89 -23.59
CA ILE A 116 1.15 12.64 -24.75
C ILE A 116 0.79 13.93 -25.48
N THR A 117 0.65 15.04 -24.75
CA THR A 117 0.39 16.37 -25.32
C THR A 117 1.61 16.92 -26.07
N LEU A 118 2.83 16.58 -25.62
CA LEU A 118 4.08 17.04 -26.22
C LEU A 118 4.57 16.12 -27.36
N ALA A 119 4.16 14.85 -27.37
CA ALA A 119 4.66 13.84 -28.28
C ALA A 119 4.43 14.19 -29.78
N PRO A 120 3.25 14.64 -30.23
CA PRO A 120 3.03 14.93 -31.65
C PRO A 120 4.03 15.94 -32.24
N PHE A 121 4.38 16.98 -31.49
CA PHE A 121 5.31 18.02 -31.92
C PHE A 121 6.73 17.48 -32.14
N VAL A 122 7.17 16.58 -31.26
CA VAL A 122 8.46 15.90 -31.42
C VAL A 122 8.39 14.94 -32.61
N LEU A 123 7.34 14.15 -32.72
CA LEU A 123 7.25 13.09 -33.73
C LEU A 123 7.14 13.59 -35.18
N VAL A 124 6.45 14.71 -35.40
CA VAL A 124 6.35 15.34 -36.72
C VAL A 124 7.72 15.82 -37.20
N LYS A 125 8.52 16.43 -36.33
CA LYS A 125 9.86 16.97 -36.68
C LYS A 125 10.80 15.91 -37.26
N PHE A 126 10.71 14.66 -36.81
CA PHE A 126 11.62 13.58 -37.21
C PHE A 126 11.02 12.60 -38.21
N LYS A 127 9.80 12.87 -38.72
CA LYS A 127 9.10 11.99 -39.66
C LYS A 127 9.01 10.53 -39.18
N PHE A 128 8.99 10.30 -37.86
CA PHE A 128 8.97 8.93 -37.32
C PHE A 128 7.70 8.18 -37.71
N PHE A 129 6.59 8.89 -37.87
CA PHE A 129 5.33 8.33 -38.36
C PHE A 129 5.44 7.72 -39.76
N GLU A 130 6.46 8.04 -40.57
CA GLU A 130 6.64 7.45 -41.89
C GLU A 130 7.29 6.05 -41.83
N LYS A 131 7.91 5.69 -40.69
CA LYS A 131 8.60 4.39 -40.54
C LYS A 131 7.64 3.31 -40.06
N LYS A 132 7.39 2.28 -40.88
CA LYS A 132 6.51 1.14 -40.55
C LYS A 132 6.93 0.41 -39.26
N SER A 133 8.23 0.21 -39.03
CA SER A 133 8.73 -0.44 -37.81
C SER A 133 8.36 0.33 -36.54
N PHE A 134 8.43 1.66 -36.62
CA PHE A 134 8.05 2.54 -35.53
C PHE A 134 6.55 2.46 -35.23
N GLN A 135 5.70 2.51 -36.27
CA GLN A 135 4.25 2.36 -36.13
C GLN A 135 3.89 1.02 -35.45
N ILE A 136 4.55 -0.08 -35.85
CA ILE A 136 4.35 -1.40 -35.26
C ILE A 136 4.72 -1.41 -33.77
N VAL A 137 5.87 -0.87 -33.39
CA VAL A 137 6.30 -0.83 -31.98
C VAL A 137 5.32 0.00 -31.14
N VAL A 138 4.93 1.18 -31.62
CA VAL A 138 3.94 2.02 -30.91
C VAL A 138 2.61 1.29 -30.78
N ALA A 139 2.13 0.62 -31.82
CA ALA A 139 0.90 -0.17 -31.78
C ALA A 139 0.99 -1.30 -30.72
N ILE A 140 2.08 -2.07 -30.70
CA ILE A 140 2.31 -3.13 -29.71
C ILE A 140 2.27 -2.55 -28.28
N LEU A 141 2.95 -1.43 -28.03
CA LEU A 141 2.99 -0.82 -26.70
C LEU A 141 1.63 -0.24 -26.27
N ILE A 142 0.84 0.28 -27.21
CA ILE A 142 -0.55 0.66 -26.95
C ILE A 142 -1.39 -0.55 -26.56
N PHE A 143 -1.27 -1.67 -27.30
CA PHE A 143 -2.01 -2.90 -26.97
C PHE A 143 -1.59 -3.49 -25.61
N ILE A 144 -0.30 -3.48 -25.29
CA ILE A 144 0.18 -3.87 -23.95
C ILE A 144 -0.41 -2.93 -22.89
N GLY A 145 -0.47 -1.63 -23.15
CA GLY A 145 -0.99 -0.65 -22.20
C GLY A 145 -2.48 -0.78 -21.96
N ILE A 146 -3.27 -0.97 -23.01
CA ILE A 146 -4.70 -1.22 -22.92
C ILE A 146 -4.95 -2.57 -22.22
N GLY A 147 -4.25 -3.62 -22.63
CA GLY A 147 -4.37 -4.96 -22.03
C GLY A 147 -4.00 -4.97 -20.55
N GLY A 148 -2.88 -4.35 -20.18
CA GLY A 148 -2.44 -4.18 -18.79
C GLY A 148 -3.40 -3.32 -17.97
N SER A 149 -3.92 -2.24 -18.56
CA SER A 149 -4.95 -1.39 -17.93
C SER A 149 -6.24 -2.14 -17.68
N ILE A 150 -6.78 -2.87 -18.67
CA ILE A 150 -7.99 -3.69 -18.50
C ILE A 150 -7.76 -4.80 -17.50
N TYR A 151 -6.60 -5.48 -17.56
CA TYR A 151 -6.25 -6.55 -16.63
C TYR A 151 -6.21 -6.04 -15.18
N ILE A 152 -5.46 -4.97 -14.91
CA ILE A 152 -5.37 -4.39 -13.57
C ILE A 152 -6.67 -3.70 -13.16
N ALA A 153 -7.38 -3.04 -14.06
CA ALA A 153 -8.69 -2.49 -13.76
C ALA A 153 -9.66 -3.60 -13.37
N LYS A 154 -9.67 -4.75 -14.06
CA LYS A 154 -10.47 -5.92 -13.68
C LYS A 154 -10.00 -6.55 -12.36
N ALA A 155 -8.68 -6.59 -12.13
CA ALA A 155 -8.10 -7.11 -10.90
C ALA A 155 -8.33 -6.20 -9.68
N LYS A 156 -8.39 -4.87 -9.89
CA LYS A 156 -8.59 -3.84 -8.87
C LYS A 156 -10.02 -3.29 -8.80
N ALA A 157 -10.88 -3.57 -9.78
CA ALA A 157 -12.27 -3.12 -9.82
C ALA A 157 -12.92 -3.50 -8.49
N GLY A 158 -13.38 -2.49 -7.77
CA GLY A 158 -13.81 -2.60 -6.38
C GLY A 158 -14.78 -3.76 -6.19
N TYR A 159 -14.32 -4.83 -5.54
CA TYR A 159 -14.25 -5.01 -4.07
C TYR A 159 -15.56 -5.40 -3.39
N ILE A 160 -16.62 -5.57 -4.17
CA ILE A 160 -17.87 -6.13 -3.69
C ILE A 160 -18.30 -7.20 -4.68
N SER A 161 -18.14 -8.46 -4.29
CA SER A 161 -18.66 -9.53 -5.12
C SER A 161 -20.19 -9.49 -5.16
N GLN A 162 -20.77 -10.24 -6.10
CA GLN A 162 -22.22 -10.43 -6.13
C GLN A 162 -22.74 -11.07 -4.82
N ARG A 163 -21.92 -11.87 -4.13
CA ARG A 163 -22.27 -12.42 -2.81
C ARG A 163 -22.30 -11.33 -1.76
N GLU A 164 -21.24 -10.53 -1.66
CA GLU A 164 -21.14 -9.43 -0.72
C GLU A 164 -22.24 -8.38 -0.94
N TYR A 165 -22.60 -8.11 -2.19
CA TYR A 165 -23.75 -7.26 -2.52
C TYR A 165 -25.07 -7.88 -2.04
N LYS A 166 -25.32 -9.16 -2.31
CA LYS A 166 -26.52 -9.85 -1.82
C LYS A 166 -26.58 -9.88 -0.29
N THR A 167 -25.47 -10.17 0.39
CA THR A 167 -25.36 -10.10 1.84
C THR A 167 -25.69 -8.70 2.34
N SER A 168 -25.22 -7.64 1.66
CA SER A 168 -25.53 -6.27 2.07
C SER A 168 -27.02 -5.93 1.98
N GLN A 169 -27.73 -6.45 0.97
CA GLN A 169 -29.18 -6.29 0.87
C GLN A 169 -29.88 -7.09 1.96
N TRP A 170 -29.44 -8.32 2.23
CA TRP A 170 -29.96 -9.12 3.33
C TRP A 170 -29.80 -8.40 4.68
N ILE A 171 -28.61 -7.85 4.98
CA ILE A 171 -28.37 -7.08 6.21
C ILE A 171 -29.35 -5.91 6.32
N LYS A 172 -29.50 -5.16 5.22
CA LYS A 172 -30.37 -3.99 5.17
C LYS A 172 -31.83 -4.34 5.46
N GLU A 173 -32.29 -5.50 4.99
CA GLU A 173 -33.67 -5.96 5.11
C GLU A 173 -33.95 -6.71 6.42
N ASN A 174 -32.95 -7.34 7.03
CA ASN A 174 -33.13 -8.29 8.12
C ASN A 174 -32.51 -7.84 9.47
N THR A 175 -31.75 -6.75 9.51
CA THR A 175 -31.26 -6.19 10.79
C THR A 175 -31.85 -4.81 11.08
N PRO A 176 -31.99 -4.42 12.36
CA PRO A 176 -32.39 -3.06 12.72
C PRO A 176 -31.44 -2.00 12.18
N GLU A 177 -31.95 -0.81 11.85
CA GLU A 177 -31.13 0.30 11.31
C GLU A 177 -30.02 0.74 12.26
N ASN A 178 -30.28 0.66 13.57
CA ASN A 178 -29.31 0.98 14.61
C ASN A 178 -28.33 -0.16 14.91
N SER A 179 -28.31 -1.26 14.15
CA SER A 179 -27.42 -2.38 14.47
C SER A 179 -25.95 -2.05 14.24
N LEU A 180 -25.09 -2.47 15.17
CA LEU A 180 -23.63 -2.36 15.06
C LEU A 180 -23.03 -3.68 14.55
N PHE A 181 -22.18 -3.60 13.52
CA PHE A 181 -21.45 -4.73 12.97
C PHE A 181 -19.97 -4.73 13.37
N ILE A 182 -19.53 -5.74 14.12
CA ILE A 182 -18.12 -6.03 14.36
C ILE A 182 -17.60 -6.83 13.17
N THR A 183 -16.61 -6.31 12.43
CA THR A 183 -16.24 -6.91 11.14
C THR A 183 -14.80 -6.67 10.71
N GLN A 184 -14.40 -7.30 9.61
CA GLN A 184 -13.14 -7.05 8.90
C GLN A 184 -13.11 -5.62 8.33
N GLY A 185 -11.94 -4.97 8.32
CA GLY A 185 -11.81 -3.61 7.77
C GLY A 185 -12.25 -3.48 6.30
N GLY A 186 -12.08 -4.54 5.50
CA GLY A 186 -12.53 -4.57 4.10
C GLY A 186 -14.05 -4.61 3.90
N ASN A 187 -14.85 -4.85 4.95
CA ASN A 187 -16.32 -4.84 4.88
C ASN A 187 -16.94 -3.45 5.06
N GLY A 188 -16.15 -2.44 5.48
CA GLY A 188 -16.63 -1.09 5.74
C GLY A 188 -17.47 -0.48 4.59
N PRO A 189 -17.00 -0.49 3.33
CA PRO A 189 -17.78 0.03 2.20
C PRO A 189 -19.12 -0.68 2.00
N ILE A 190 -19.18 -2.00 2.21
CA ILE A 190 -20.41 -2.80 2.04
C ILE A 190 -21.43 -2.40 3.10
N LEU A 191 -21.00 -2.32 4.35
CA LEU A 191 -21.88 -1.99 5.47
C LEU A 191 -22.34 -0.54 5.41
N ASN A 192 -21.42 0.40 5.18
CA ASN A 192 -21.74 1.83 5.20
C ASN A 192 -22.56 2.26 3.98
N TYR A 193 -22.19 1.81 2.78
CA TYR A 193 -22.82 2.30 1.54
C TYR A 193 -24.06 1.50 1.14
N PHE A 194 -23.98 0.17 1.19
CA PHE A 194 -25.05 -0.70 0.67
C PHE A 194 -26.02 -1.12 1.77
N ALA A 195 -25.50 -1.63 2.89
CA ALA A 195 -26.34 -2.06 4.01
C ALA A 195 -26.86 -0.90 4.86
N LYS A 196 -26.17 0.24 4.84
CA LYS A 196 -26.42 1.42 5.69
C LYS A 196 -26.46 1.04 7.17
N ARG A 197 -25.38 0.40 7.66
CA ARG A 197 -25.19 0.02 9.06
C ARG A 197 -23.87 0.54 9.59
N GLU A 198 -23.86 0.82 10.90
CA GLU A 198 -22.62 1.14 11.60
C GLU A 198 -21.72 -0.08 11.66
N ASN A 199 -20.41 0.15 11.55
CA ASN A 199 -19.44 -0.91 11.64
C ASN A 199 -18.25 -0.51 12.50
N PHE A 200 -17.63 -1.53 13.07
CA PHE A 200 -16.45 -1.42 13.90
C PHE A 200 -15.46 -2.53 13.52
N SER A 201 -14.22 -2.15 13.25
CA SER A 201 -13.13 -3.11 13.05
C SER A 201 -12.44 -3.36 14.39
N PRO A 202 -12.54 -4.58 14.95
CA PRO A 202 -11.98 -4.85 16.27
C PRO A 202 -10.46 -5.04 16.22
N SER A 203 -9.85 -5.19 17.40
CA SER A 203 -8.46 -5.62 17.50
C SER A 203 -8.28 -7.06 16.96
N PRO A 204 -7.06 -7.44 16.54
CA PRO A 204 -6.81 -8.76 15.94
C PRO A 204 -7.18 -9.94 16.84
N SER A 205 -7.11 -9.79 18.16
CA SER A 205 -7.50 -10.84 19.13
C SER A 205 -8.97 -11.24 19.02
N PHE A 206 -9.84 -10.35 18.52
CA PHE A 206 -11.25 -10.64 18.33
C PHE A 206 -11.49 -11.70 17.25
N PHE A 207 -10.67 -11.80 16.20
CA PHE A 207 -10.84 -12.79 15.13
C PHE A 207 -9.74 -13.86 15.10
N LEU A 208 -8.50 -13.53 15.48
CA LEU A 208 -7.38 -14.46 15.42
C LEU A 208 -7.29 -15.37 16.67
N PRO A 209 -6.73 -16.59 16.54
CA PRO A 209 -6.36 -17.41 17.68
C PRO A 209 -5.34 -16.71 18.60
N LYS A 210 -5.38 -17.00 19.90
CA LYS A 210 -4.43 -16.44 20.90
C LYS A 210 -2.96 -16.72 20.51
N ASN A 211 -2.69 -17.88 19.92
CA ASN A 211 -1.32 -18.32 19.58
C ASN A 211 -0.76 -17.63 18.32
N THR A 212 -1.61 -17.14 17.41
CA THR A 212 -1.20 -16.38 16.22
C THR A 212 -0.71 -14.97 16.53
N LEU A 213 -1.11 -14.40 17.68
CA LEU A 213 -0.61 -13.10 18.13
C LEU A 213 0.87 -13.16 18.54
N THR A 214 1.36 -14.35 18.90
CA THR A 214 2.76 -14.59 19.28
C THR A 214 3.71 -14.61 18.09
N GLU A 215 3.27 -14.99 16.89
CA GLU A 215 4.12 -15.02 15.69
C GLU A 215 4.38 -13.64 15.06
N ASN A 216 3.56 -12.64 15.40
CA ASN A 216 3.82 -11.24 15.05
C ASN A 216 4.61 -10.47 16.13
N LYS A 217 5.07 -11.14 17.20
CA LYS A 217 6.36 -10.78 17.80
C LYS A 217 7.47 -11.24 16.85
N ASN A 218 7.49 -10.66 15.65
CA ASN A 218 8.76 -10.45 14.96
C ASN A 218 9.66 -9.84 16.04
N ILE A 219 10.78 -10.50 16.35
CA ILE A 219 11.90 -9.97 17.14
C ILE A 219 11.94 -8.47 16.90
N THR A 220 11.36 -7.71 17.82
CA THR A 220 10.84 -6.39 17.48
C THR A 220 12.05 -5.52 17.13
N GLN A 221 11.85 -4.46 16.36
CA GLN A 221 12.85 -3.39 16.30
C GLN A 221 13.37 -3.06 17.71
N SER A 222 12.50 -3.13 18.73
CA SER A 222 12.85 -3.04 20.15
C SER A 222 13.87 -4.06 20.65
N GLU A 223 13.87 -5.33 20.23
CA GLU A 223 14.87 -6.33 20.68
C GLU A 223 16.25 -6.08 20.05
N LYS A 224 16.29 -5.73 18.76
CA LYS A 224 17.53 -5.26 18.11
C LYS A 224 18.01 -3.94 18.71
N PHE A 225 17.09 -3.06 19.08
CA PHE A 225 17.38 -1.78 19.73
C PHE A 225 17.92 -1.97 21.15
N LEU A 226 17.32 -2.87 21.94
CA LEU A 226 17.78 -3.25 23.29
C LEU A 226 19.15 -3.91 23.24
N SER A 227 19.41 -4.76 22.24
CA SER A 227 20.75 -5.30 22.00
C SER A 227 21.78 -4.20 21.71
N ASN A 228 21.41 -3.17 20.94
CA ASN A 228 22.29 -2.03 20.65
C ASN A 228 22.48 -1.12 21.87
N ILE A 229 21.44 -0.86 22.67
CA ILE A 229 21.56 -0.13 23.95
C ILE A 229 22.52 -0.89 24.86
N ASN A 230 22.34 -2.21 25.05
CA ASN A 230 23.19 -3.01 25.93
C ASN A 230 24.65 -3.00 25.47
N LYS A 231 24.89 -3.06 24.16
CA LYS A 231 26.24 -2.94 23.59
C LYS A 231 26.86 -1.56 23.88
N LEU A 232 26.11 -0.49 23.67
CA LEU A 232 26.57 0.89 23.95
C LEU A 232 26.75 1.15 25.45
N LEU A 233 25.87 0.61 26.30
CA LEU A 233 25.95 0.70 27.75
C LEU A 233 27.24 0.02 28.25
N ASN A 234 27.51 -1.20 27.78
CA ASN A 234 28.75 -1.92 28.10
C ASN A 234 29.98 -1.15 27.61
N THR A 235 29.92 -0.56 26.41
CA THR A 235 31.03 0.22 25.85
C THR A 235 31.29 1.49 26.68
N SER A 236 30.23 2.22 27.05
CA SER A 236 30.30 3.43 27.90
C SER A 236 30.76 3.14 29.32
N LEU A 237 30.45 1.97 29.87
CA LEU A 237 30.94 1.52 31.18
C LEU A 237 32.44 1.15 31.14
N THR A 238 32.90 0.57 30.03
CA THR A 238 34.31 0.17 29.87
C THR A 238 35.23 1.31 29.42
N ASN A 239 34.70 2.32 28.70
CA ASN A 239 35.48 3.45 28.22
C ASN A 239 34.59 4.71 28.08
N PRO A 240 34.35 5.44 29.18
CA PRO A 240 33.45 6.59 29.19
C PRO A 240 34.11 7.76 28.46
N THR A 241 33.59 8.05 27.28
CA THR A 241 33.89 9.29 26.55
C THR A 241 32.62 10.09 26.38
N ASP A 242 32.72 11.41 26.27
CA ASP A 242 31.57 12.29 26.05
C ASP A 242 30.79 11.92 24.77
N ALA A 243 31.49 11.40 23.77
CA ALA A 243 30.89 10.87 22.54
C ALA A 243 30.02 9.63 22.81
N ASN A 244 30.49 8.69 23.64
CA ASN A 244 29.75 7.48 24.00
C ASN A 244 28.53 7.78 24.87
N LEU A 245 28.64 8.73 25.81
CA LEU A 245 27.52 9.17 26.66
C LEU A 245 26.44 9.92 25.87
N SER A 246 26.86 10.78 24.94
CA SER A 246 25.95 11.48 24.02
C SER A 246 25.19 10.52 23.10
N ALA A 247 25.89 9.51 22.54
CA ALA A 247 25.29 8.46 21.73
C ALA A 247 24.32 7.56 22.51
N LEU A 248 24.60 7.28 23.79
CA LEU A 248 23.67 6.53 24.65
C LEU A 248 22.40 7.33 24.92
N ASN A 249 22.53 8.62 25.26
CA ASN A 249 21.39 9.49 25.54
C ASN A 249 20.49 9.72 24.32
N SER A 250 21.05 9.87 23.13
CA SER A 250 20.27 10.03 21.89
C SER A 250 19.47 8.76 21.57
N ASN A 251 20.07 7.58 21.74
CA ASN A 251 19.40 6.30 21.54
C ASN A 251 18.32 6.04 22.60
N LEU A 252 18.56 6.36 23.87
CA LEU A 252 17.55 6.26 24.93
C LEU A 252 16.35 7.19 24.68
N LYS A 253 16.60 8.42 24.18
CA LYS A 253 15.54 9.36 23.81
C LYS A 253 14.71 8.85 22.62
N ALA A 254 15.37 8.28 21.60
CA ALA A 254 14.68 7.65 20.47
C ALA A 254 13.82 6.46 20.92
N TYR A 255 14.34 5.60 21.80
CA TYR A 255 13.60 4.49 22.41
C TYR A 255 12.37 4.96 23.18
N TYR A 256 12.51 6.02 23.97
CA TYR A 256 11.39 6.58 24.73
C TYR A 256 10.29 7.13 23.80
N GLN A 257 10.66 7.73 22.68
CA GLN A 257 9.69 8.19 21.67
C GLN A 257 8.99 7.02 20.96
N GLU A 258 9.71 5.94 20.66
CA GLU A 258 9.13 4.73 20.08
C GLU A 258 8.19 4.03 21.07
N ILE A 259 8.58 3.85 22.34
CA ILE A 259 7.68 3.30 23.37
C ILE A 259 6.46 4.19 23.55
N LYS A 260 6.61 5.51 23.49
CA LYS A 260 5.46 6.43 23.62
C LYS A 260 4.49 6.27 22.44
N LYS A 261 4.99 6.06 21.23
CA LYS A 261 4.17 5.72 20.05
C LYS A 261 3.54 4.33 20.19
N GLU A 262 4.29 3.32 20.62
CA GLU A 262 3.77 1.96 20.87
C GLU A 262 2.75 1.92 22.00
N LYS A 263 2.93 2.70 23.07
CA LYS A 263 1.95 2.83 24.17
C LYS A 263 0.72 3.62 23.76
N LEU A 264 0.83 4.60 22.85
CA LEU A 264 -0.33 5.22 22.22
C LEU A 264 -1.13 4.22 21.36
N VAL A 265 -0.47 3.22 20.79
CA VAL A 265 -1.11 2.10 20.07
C VAL A 265 -1.63 1.01 21.04
N LYS A 266 -0.92 0.72 22.14
CA LYS A 266 -1.31 -0.29 23.15
C LYS A 266 -2.35 0.19 24.16
N ASN A 267 -2.49 1.49 24.39
CA ASN A 267 -3.61 2.03 25.18
C ASN A 267 -4.97 1.89 24.45
N ILE A 268 -5.00 1.29 23.25
CA ILE A 268 -6.21 0.85 22.57
C ILE A 268 -6.55 -0.61 22.92
N ASP A 269 -5.61 -1.39 23.49
CA ASP A 269 -5.71 -2.85 23.59
C ASP A 269 -6.11 -3.38 24.99
N ASP A 270 -6.12 -2.54 26.03
CA ASP A 270 -6.45 -2.96 27.42
C ASP A 270 -7.64 -2.22 28.05
N SER A 271 -8.26 -1.25 27.37
CA SER A 271 -9.63 -0.87 27.77
C SER A 271 -10.54 -1.91 27.17
N GLU A 272 -11.15 -2.75 28.02
CA GLU A 272 -12.41 -3.41 27.71
C GLU A 272 -13.32 -2.37 27.04
N PHE A 273 -13.36 -2.42 25.72
CA PHE A 273 -14.08 -1.46 24.92
C PHE A 273 -15.54 -1.74 25.24
N ALA A 274 -16.13 -0.90 26.09
CA ALA A 274 -17.54 -0.95 26.38
C ALA A 274 -18.25 -0.77 25.04
N LEU A 275 -18.68 -1.88 24.44
CA LEU A 275 -19.53 -1.86 23.26
C LEU A 275 -20.63 -0.84 23.56
N PRO A 276 -20.94 0.09 22.64
CA PRO A 276 -22.06 0.99 22.84
C PRO A 276 -23.26 0.15 23.28
N LYS A 277 -24.09 0.68 24.18
CA LYS A 277 -25.29 0.08 24.80
C LYS A 277 -26.39 -0.23 23.76
N ASN A 278 -26.00 -0.82 22.65
CA ASN A 278 -26.79 -1.10 21.48
C ASN A 278 -27.17 -2.58 21.60
N GLU A 279 -28.47 -2.85 21.69
CA GLU A 279 -28.99 -4.20 21.89
C GLU A 279 -28.84 -5.07 20.62
N ASN A 280 -28.45 -4.47 19.49
CA ASN A 280 -28.38 -5.11 18.18
C ASN A 280 -26.93 -5.20 17.67
N ILE A 281 -26.15 -6.13 18.25
CA ILE A 281 -24.75 -6.35 17.85
C ILE A 281 -24.64 -7.59 16.96
N TYR A 282 -24.00 -7.41 15.81
CA TYR A 282 -23.74 -8.48 14.84
C TYR A 282 -22.24 -8.61 14.58
N ILE A 283 -21.80 -9.82 14.24
CA ILE A 283 -20.43 -10.10 13.80
C ILE A 283 -20.53 -10.52 12.34
N LEU A 284 -19.83 -9.82 11.45
CA LEU A 284 -19.75 -10.16 10.01
C LEU A 284 -18.32 -10.58 9.66
N TYR A 285 -18.18 -11.77 9.08
CA TYR A 285 -16.92 -12.23 8.50
C TYR A 285 -17.14 -12.76 7.08
N SER A 286 -16.27 -12.36 6.14
CA SER A 286 -16.30 -12.72 4.73
C SER A 286 -14.93 -13.27 4.30
N PHE A 287 -14.90 -14.53 3.90
CA PHE A 287 -13.74 -15.15 3.23
C PHE A 287 -13.55 -14.63 1.80
N ASP A 288 -14.60 -14.03 1.23
CA ASP A 288 -14.57 -13.48 -0.13
C ASP A 288 -13.58 -12.31 -0.25
N LYS A 289 -13.20 -11.69 0.88
CA LYS A 289 -12.09 -10.73 0.98
C LYS A 289 -10.76 -11.28 0.52
N PHE A 290 -10.59 -12.59 0.43
CA PHE A 290 -9.34 -13.22 -0.02
C PHE A 290 -9.40 -13.71 -1.47
N ASN A 291 -10.48 -13.40 -2.18
CA ASN A 291 -10.63 -13.70 -3.60
C ASN A 291 -10.45 -12.45 -4.48
N ASN A 292 -9.38 -11.68 -4.22
CA ASN A 292 -9.08 -10.49 -5.00
C ASN A 292 -7.56 -10.31 -5.18
N TYR A 293 -7.18 -9.32 -5.98
CA TYR A 293 -5.78 -9.00 -6.30
C TYR A 293 -4.91 -8.70 -5.07
N TYR A 294 -5.53 -8.25 -3.97
CA TYR A 294 -4.85 -7.87 -2.74
C TYR A 294 -4.76 -9.01 -1.73
N ALA A 295 -5.32 -10.19 -2.00
CA ALA A 295 -5.32 -11.33 -1.09
C ALA A 295 -3.91 -11.75 -0.62
N ASN A 296 -2.89 -11.53 -1.44
CA ASN A 296 -1.49 -11.85 -1.11
C ASN A 296 -0.76 -10.71 -0.38
N ARG A 297 -1.37 -9.52 -0.31
CA ARG A 297 -0.75 -8.34 0.31
C ARG A 297 -0.88 -8.45 1.82
N LYS A 298 0.25 -8.33 2.54
CA LYS A 298 0.27 -8.42 4.00
C LYS A 298 -0.75 -7.48 4.67
N TRP A 299 -0.73 -6.20 4.32
CA TRP A 299 -1.65 -5.21 4.90
C TRP A 299 -3.12 -5.60 4.71
N TRP A 300 -3.48 -6.18 3.56
CA TRP A 300 -4.85 -6.61 3.27
C TRP A 300 -5.25 -7.84 4.09
N ARG A 301 -4.32 -8.79 4.26
CA ARG A 301 -4.52 -9.97 5.11
C ARG A 301 -4.65 -9.59 6.59
N ASP A 302 -3.87 -8.60 7.03
CA ASP A 302 -3.86 -8.12 8.41
C ASP A 302 -5.20 -7.44 8.76
N ILE A 303 -5.68 -6.50 7.93
CA ILE A 303 -6.95 -5.79 8.20
C ILE A 303 -8.20 -6.68 8.05
N ASN A 304 -8.09 -7.81 7.35
CA ASN A 304 -9.19 -8.75 7.14
C ASN A 304 -9.05 -10.04 7.97
N PHE A 305 -8.05 -10.12 8.85
CA PHE A 305 -7.84 -11.27 9.73
C PHE A 305 -7.79 -12.60 8.96
N TYR A 306 -6.88 -12.74 7.99
CA TYR A 306 -6.80 -13.91 7.08
C TYR A 306 -6.82 -15.28 7.78
N SER A 307 -6.25 -15.38 8.97
CA SER A 307 -6.21 -16.62 9.76
C SER A 307 -7.21 -16.61 10.90
N ALA A 308 -8.41 -16.06 10.66
CA ALA A 308 -9.45 -15.99 11.69
C ALA A 308 -9.89 -17.38 12.13
N ASP A 309 -10.10 -17.51 13.44
CA ASP A 309 -10.73 -18.67 14.05
C ASP A 309 -12.19 -18.33 14.35
N LEU A 310 -13.09 -18.88 13.55
CA LEU A 310 -14.53 -18.64 13.66
C LEU A 310 -15.22 -19.64 14.62
N SER A 311 -14.52 -20.67 15.10
CA SER A 311 -15.10 -21.69 15.99
C SER A 311 -15.64 -21.07 17.29
N LYS A 312 -14.96 -20.04 17.79
CA LYS A 312 -15.35 -19.25 18.97
C LYS A 312 -16.67 -18.50 18.84
N PHE A 313 -17.27 -18.41 17.65
CA PHE A 313 -18.60 -17.84 17.44
C PHE A 313 -19.67 -18.90 17.17
N ASN A 314 -19.26 -20.08 16.70
CA ASN A 314 -20.18 -21.17 16.37
C ASN A 314 -20.58 -22.00 17.60
N ASP A 315 -19.67 -22.17 18.56
CA ASP A 315 -19.86 -23.08 19.70
C ASP A 315 -20.09 -22.34 21.03
N THR A 316 -20.85 -21.23 21.02
CA THR A 316 -21.08 -20.44 22.24
C THR A 316 -22.55 -20.17 22.53
N THR A 317 -22.86 -20.03 23.82
CA THR A 317 -24.18 -19.57 24.28
C THR A 317 -24.40 -18.09 24.01
N GLU A 318 -23.36 -17.33 23.65
CA GLU A 318 -23.40 -15.87 23.49
C GLU A 318 -23.82 -15.40 22.09
N TYR A 319 -23.61 -16.23 21.06
CA TYR A 319 -23.87 -15.86 19.67
C TYR A 319 -24.82 -16.85 18.99
N GLU A 320 -25.57 -16.35 18.03
CA GLU A 320 -26.44 -17.13 17.16
C GLU A 320 -26.06 -16.87 15.70
N LEU A 321 -25.80 -17.92 14.91
CA LEU A 321 -25.56 -17.77 13.48
C LEU A 321 -26.88 -17.47 12.76
N VAL A 322 -27.03 -16.25 12.25
CA VAL A 322 -28.26 -15.77 11.60
C VAL A 322 -28.18 -15.74 10.08
N TYR A 323 -26.98 -15.83 9.51
CA TYR A 323 -26.77 -15.90 8.06
C TYR A 323 -25.50 -16.67 7.72
N ASN A 324 -25.60 -17.56 6.72
CA ASN A 324 -24.48 -18.29 6.15
C ASN A 324 -24.66 -18.42 4.64
N ASP A 325 -23.82 -17.73 3.85
CA ASP A 325 -23.74 -17.93 2.40
C ASP A 325 -22.63 -18.93 2.07
N ASN A 326 -23.01 -20.21 1.95
CA ASN A 326 -22.16 -21.29 1.47
C ASN A 326 -20.79 -21.41 2.16
N ASN A 327 -20.73 -21.12 3.46
CA ASN A 327 -19.49 -21.10 4.25
C ASN A 327 -18.46 -20.05 3.81
N ILE A 328 -18.89 -19.02 3.10
CA ILE A 328 -18.03 -17.93 2.62
C ILE A 328 -18.27 -16.67 3.42
N ILE A 329 -19.54 -16.36 3.72
CA ILE A 329 -19.93 -15.19 4.49
C ILE A 329 -20.79 -15.64 5.66
N TYR A 330 -20.41 -15.20 6.86
CA TYR A 330 -21.06 -15.54 8.10
C TYR A 330 -21.52 -14.28 8.82
N ILE A 331 -22.74 -14.31 9.36
CA ILE A 331 -23.24 -13.28 10.27
C ILE A 331 -23.75 -13.95 11.53
N TRP A 332 -23.19 -13.57 12.67
CA TRP A 332 -23.70 -13.93 13.98
C TRP A 332 -24.38 -12.73 14.63
N LYS A 333 -25.42 -12.99 15.41
CA LYS A 333 -26.07 -12.03 16.29
C LYS A 333 -25.69 -12.35 17.73
N LYS A 334 -25.38 -11.32 18.53
CA LYS A 334 -25.21 -11.46 19.97
C LYS A 334 -26.58 -11.68 20.62
N LYS A 335 -26.72 -12.71 21.45
CA LYS A 335 -27.98 -13.06 22.14
C LYS A 335 -28.33 -12.10 23.26
#